data_AF-A0AAE3QUV1-F1
#
_entry.id   AF-A0AAE3QUV1-F1
#
_cell.length_a   1.000
_cell.length_b   1.000
_cell.length_c   1.000
_cell.angle_alpha   90.00
_cell.angle_beta   90.00
_cell.angle_gamma   90.00
#
_symmetry.space_group_name_H-M   'P 1'
#
loop_
_entity.id
_entity.type
_entity.pdbx_description
1 polymer ?
#
loop_
_entity_poly.entity_id
_entity_poly.type
_entity_poly.pdbx_seq_one_letter_code
_entity_poly.pdbx_strand_id
1 'polypeptide(L)'
;MKIQFAYLLTFLVCLVCSEGNAQQTQTYKRQGYTLTFVSQDPELDVKMKDRMVNAFFDVYPVLVKTFNPKAIKHVRFLVDTAYAGVAEASNGEVRYSSNWLRIHPEDIDVVTHEVMHLVQAYPGDSGPGWLTEGIADYVRYTFGVDTEGRKLFLPAFDSGQHYTNSYRITARFLVWLETNVKSGLVKTLDKAMRTKTYSDQIWGQQTGKTLDQLWESYAQSPSVAQLQTSGFTFTNGVISDDKVYQVLEQQARTLVNDKKTVPLTDLTNQLANTQCRVNTIAPYNTNQEETALYQSGKESVLIIGTLYKCSHCPNDHIRSASGFVIAEDGIGVTSYHIFRGQTTNEQSDVALVAMDYAGNVYPITSVLAASKANDVAIFKLDTQGKKLKALPLGEPALAGEKVNIISHPHSLYYSFSQGLVSRTYWRDGGEKMSVTADFSQGSSGAAVLNSKGNVIGVVSATRSLYNQDQHVQMVVKETIPVNAIRELLIK
;
A
#
# COMPACT_ATOMS: atom_id res chain seq x y z
N MET A 1 -23.33 -35.84 0.20
CA MET A 1 -21.95 -36.10 -0.27
C MET A 1 -21.09 -34.93 0.20
N LYS A 2 -20.51 -35.03 1.41
CA LYS A 2 -19.73 -33.95 2.04
C LYS A 2 -18.25 -34.21 1.73
N ILE A 3 -17.60 -33.29 1.02
CA ILE A 3 -16.15 -33.32 0.82
C ILE A 3 -15.54 -32.51 1.97
N GLN A 4 -14.88 -33.21 2.89
CA GLN A 4 -14.06 -32.60 3.94
C GLN A 4 -12.75 -32.11 3.31
N PHE A 5 -12.48 -30.81 3.38
CA PHE A 5 -11.12 -30.29 3.21
C PHE A 5 -10.39 -30.40 4.55
N ALA A 6 -9.37 -31.27 4.58
CA ALA A 6 -8.47 -31.41 5.72
C ALA A 6 -7.54 -30.20 5.78
N TYR A 7 -7.54 -29.50 6.91
CA TYR A 7 -6.54 -28.50 7.25
C TYR A 7 -5.20 -29.22 7.52
N LEU A 8 -4.19 -28.98 6.68
CA LEU A 8 -2.84 -29.46 6.90
C LEU A 8 -2.17 -28.60 7.99
N LEU A 9 -2.35 -28.99 9.24
CA LEU A 9 -1.67 -28.43 10.40
C LEU A 9 -0.17 -28.75 10.25
N THR A 10 0.66 -27.74 9.98
CA THR A 10 2.12 -27.93 9.95
C THR A 10 2.62 -28.01 11.40
N PHE A 11 3.06 -29.21 11.81
CA PHE A 11 3.57 -29.49 13.15
C PHE A 11 4.83 -28.66 13.46
N LEU A 12 4.79 -27.90 14.56
CA LEU A 12 5.97 -27.41 15.26
C LEU A 12 6.58 -28.58 16.02
N VAL A 13 7.69 -29.13 15.55
CA VAL A 13 8.43 -30.17 16.28
C VAL A 13 9.45 -29.49 17.19
N CYS A 14 9.13 -29.36 18.48
CA CYS A 14 10.10 -29.06 19.53
C CYS A 14 10.71 -30.37 20.03
N LEU A 15 11.94 -30.68 19.62
CA LEU A 15 12.77 -31.65 20.35
C LEU A 15 13.51 -30.91 21.47
N VAL A 16 13.23 -31.27 22.72
CA VAL A 16 14.01 -30.84 23.88
C VAL A 16 14.81 -32.05 24.36
N CYS A 17 16.12 -32.02 24.19
CA CYS A 17 17.04 -32.90 24.91
C CYS A 17 17.63 -32.10 26.07
N SER A 18 17.41 -32.54 27.30
CA SER A 18 18.05 -32.00 28.49
C SER A 18 19.34 -32.77 28.79
N GLU A 19 20.46 -32.05 28.95
CA GLU A 19 21.33 -32.11 30.13
C GLU A 19 22.56 -31.18 29.97
N GLY A 20 22.90 -30.44 31.03
CA GLY A 20 24.22 -29.84 31.25
C GLY A 20 24.50 -28.47 30.62
N ASN A 21 24.24 -27.39 31.37
CA ASN A 21 24.81 -26.03 31.16
C ASN A 21 24.82 -25.51 29.71
N ALA A 22 23.79 -25.86 28.92
CA ALA A 22 23.82 -25.79 27.47
C ALA A 22 23.16 -24.54 26.90
N GLN A 23 23.91 -23.84 26.06
CA GLN A 23 23.47 -22.83 25.10
C GLN A 23 22.09 -23.22 24.49
N GLN A 24 21.04 -22.45 24.76
CA GLN A 24 19.69 -22.80 24.30
C GLN A 24 19.61 -22.64 22.78
N THR A 25 19.72 -23.77 22.06
CA THR A 25 19.60 -23.83 20.60
C THR A 25 18.19 -24.21 20.21
N GLN A 26 17.54 -23.40 19.36
CA GLN A 26 16.22 -23.66 18.81
C GLN A 26 16.22 -23.45 17.31
N THR A 27 15.50 -24.29 16.56
CA THR A 27 15.43 -24.22 15.10
C THR A 27 14.00 -23.94 14.65
N TYR A 28 13.84 -22.94 13.79
CA TYR A 28 12.56 -22.51 13.22
C TYR A 28 12.59 -22.71 11.71
N LYS A 29 11.48 -23.15 11.12
CA LYS A 29 11.35 -23.32 9.67
C LYS A 29 10.02 -22.72 9.20
N ARG A 30 10.07 -21.79 8.24
CA ARG A 30 8.87 -21.23 7.57
C ARG A 30 9.19 -20.99 6.10
N GLN A 31 8.23 -21.31 5.21
CA GLN A 31 8.29 -20.98 3.77
C GLN A 31 9.62 -21.37 3.06
N GLY A 32 10.25 -22.48 3.45
CA GLY A 32 11.50 -22.96 2.85
C GLY A 32 12.78 -22.27 3.37
N TYR A 33 12.68 -21.45 4.43
CA TYR A 33 13.81 -20.87 5.16
C TYR A 33 13.93 -21.51 6.54
N THR A 34 15.17 -21.65 7.01
CA THR A 34 15.52 -22.20 8.31
C THR A 34 16.30 -21.16 9.11
N LEU A 35 15.88 -20.90 10.34
CA LEU A 35 16.60 -20.08 11.31
C LEU A 35 17.01 -20.92 12.52
N THR A 36 18.30 -21.04 12.76
CA THR A 36 18.84 -21.63 14.01
C THR A 36 19.16 -20.50 14.98
N PHE A 37 18.40 -20.39 16.06
CA PHE A 37 18.60 -19.39 17.10
C PHE A 37 19.36 -19.99 18.27
N VAL A 38 20.46 -19.35 18.65
CA VAL A 38 21.35 -19.78 19.72
C VAL A 38 21.54 -18.60 20.68
N SER A 39 21.20 -18.76 21.97
CA SER A 39 21.46 -17.73 22.99
C SER A 39 22.52 -18.20 23.98
N GLN A 40 23.54 -17.37 24.20
CA GLN A 40 24.46 -17.47 25.34
C GLN A 40 23.96 -16.68 26.55
N ASP A 41 22.93 -15.85 26.37
CA ASP A 41 22.28 -15.12 27.45
C ASP A 41 21.11 -15.96 28.00
N PRO A 42 21.22 -16.52 29.23
CA PRO A 42 20.15 -17.29 29.85
C PRO A 42 18.96 -16.42 30.27
N GLU A 43 19.13 -15.09 30.36
CA GLU A 43 18.12 -14.12 30.77
C GLU A 43 17.54 -13.34 29.59
N LEU A 44 17.84 -13.74 28.34
CA LEU A 44 17.27 -13.09 27.16
C LEU A 44 15.74 -13.17 27.21
N ASP A 45 15.10 -12.00 27.12
CA ASP A 45 13.64 -11.90 27.12
C ASP A 45 13.06 -12.75 25.97
N VAL A 46 12.16 -13.66 26.33
CA VAL A 46 11.45 -14.53 25.38
C VAL A 46 10.72 -13.71 24.33
N LYS A 47 10.16 -12.54 24.69
CA LYS A 47 9.51 -11.65 23.72
C LYS A 47 10.49 -11.05 22.72
N MET A 48 11.70 -10.70 23.16
CA MET A 48 12.75 -10.21 22.27
C MET A 48 13.14 -11.30 21.28
N LYS A 49 13.38 -12.51 21.76
CA LYS A 49 13.67 -13.68 20.91
C LYS A 49 12.58 -13.89 19.86
N ASP A 50 11.31 -13.92 20.26
CA ASP A 50 10.18 -14.10 19.35
C ASP A 50 10.11 -12.98 18.31
N ARG A 51 10.34 -11.72 18.72
CA ARG A 51 10.41 -10.58 17.80
C ARG A 51 11.53 -10.74 16.79
N MET A 52 12.73 -11.17 17.19
CA MET A 52 13.86 -11.38 16.28
C MET A 52 13.57 -12.48 15.26
N VAL A 53 12.99 -13.60 15.72
CA VAL A 53 12.58 -14.72 14.86
C VAL A 53 11.52 -14.26 13.85
N ASN A 54 10.52 -13.50 14.29
CA ASN A 54 9.48 -13.00 13.40
C ASN A 54 10.03 -11.98 12.40
N ALA A 55 10.83 -11.00 12.85
CA ALA A 55 11.48 -10.03 11.97
C ALA A 55 12.30 -10.71 10.86
N PHE A 56 13.03 -11.78 11.18
CA PHE A 56 13.72 -12.59 10.18
C PHE A 56 12.75 -13.17 9.13
N PHE A 57 11.69 -13.85 9.56
CA PHE A 57 10.77 -14.51 8.62
C PHE A 57 9.88 -13.54 7.84
N ASP A 58 9.62 -12.35 8.37
CA ASP A 58 8.84 -11.32 7.69
C ASP A 58 9.69 -10.62 6.61
N VAL A 59 10.98 -10.40 6.87
CA VAL A 59 11.83 -9.56 6.03
C VAL A 59 12.77 -10.36 5.14
N TYR A 60 13.49 -11.35 5.67
CA TYR A 60 14.58 -12.02 4.95
C TYR A 60 14.11 -12.68 3.63
N PRO A 61 12.99 -13.42 3.56
CA PRO A 61 12.49 -13.96 2.29
C PRO A 61 12.21 -12.89 1.24
N VAL A 62 11.72 -11.71 1.65
CA VAL A 62 11.44 -10.58 0.77
C VAL A 62 12.75 -10.01 0.22
N LEU A 63 13.78 -9.85 1.07
CA LEU A 63 15.10 -9.36 0.65
C LEU A 63 15.79 -10.33 -0.31
N VAL A 64 15.76 -11.64 -0.02
CA VAL A 64 16.29 -12.70 -0.89
C VAL A 64 15.62 -12.64 -2.26
N LYS A 65 14.28 -12.56 -2.31
CA LYS A 65 13.55 -12.43 -3.58
C LYS A 65 13.90 -11.13 -4.33
N THR A 66 14.08 -10.04 -3.60
CA THR A 66 14.25 -8.69 -4.16
C THR A 66 15.64 -8.46 -4.72
N PHE A 67 16.67 -8.80 -3.95
CA PHE A 67 18.07 -8.47 -4.25
C PHE A 67 18.86 -9.69 -4.74
N ASN A 68 18.81 -10.82 -4.03
CA ASN A 68 19.65 -11.98 -4.35
C ASN A 68 18.93 -13.33 -4.13
N PRO A 69 18.26 -13.88 -5.16
CA PRO A 69 17.56 -15.17 -5.05
C PRO A 69 18.47 -16.38 -4.76
N LYS A 70 19.79 -16.20 -4.85
CA LYS A 70 20.80 -17.23 -4.55
C LYS A 70 21.31 -17.15 -3.11
N ALA A 71 20.85 -16.19 -2.31
CA ALA A 71 21.24 -16.07 -0.92
C ALA A 71 20.87 -17.33 -0.13
N ILE A 72 21.62 -17.57 0.93
CA ILE A 72 21.49 -18.75 1.79
C ILE A 72 20.09 -18.81 2.40
N LYS A 73 19.55 -20.02 2.56
CA LYS A 73 18.23 -20.25 3.16
C LYS A 73 18.29 -20.75 4.60
N HIS A 74 19.49 -21.07 5.08
CA HIS A 74 19.74 -21.53 6.44
C HIS A 74 20.61 -20.46 7.11
N VAL A 75 20.04 -19.78 8.09
CA VAL A 75 20.69 -18.68 8.82
C VAL A 75 20.78 -19.05 10.29
N ARG A 76 21.87 -18.66 10.94
CA ARG A 76 22.06 -18.83 12.38
C ARG A 76 22.05 -17.47 13.06
N PHE A 77 21.25 -17.30 14.11
CA PHE A 77 21.38 -16.17 15.03
C PHE A 77 22.12 -16.62 16.28
N LEU A 78 23.12 -15.85 16.68
CA LEU A 78 23.86 -16.03 17.92
C LEU A 78 23.69 -14.78 18.78
N VAL A 79 23.01 -14.90 19.92
CA VAL A 79 23.02 -13.84 20.95
C VAL A 79 24.21 -14.10 21.87
N ASP A 80 25.18 -13.18 21.84
CA ASP A 80 26.50 -13.31 22.46
C ASP A 80 26.64 -12.29 23.61
N THR A 81 27.01 -12.77 24.80
CA THR A 81 27.18 -11.94 26.00
C THR A 81 28.56 -11.28 26.10
N ALA A 82 29.55 -11.76 25.35
CA ALA A 82 30.89 -11.20 25.27
C ALA A 82 31.07 -10.22 24.09
N TYR A 83 30.13 -10.20 23.13
CA TYR A 83 30.20 -9.31 21.97
C TYR A 83 29.92 -7.84 22.36
N ALA A 84 30.94 -7.00 22.19
CA ALA A 84 30.90 -5.58 22.56
C ALA A 84 30.31 -4.65 21.49
N GLY A 85 30.11 -5.15 20.26
CA GLY A 85 29.47 -4.40 19.18
C GLY A 85 27.95 -4.36 19.28
N VAL A 86 27.29 -3.97 18.19
CA VAL A 86 25.82 -4.03 18.06
C VAL A 86 25.40 -5.40 17.56
N ALA A 87 25.80 -5.70 16.33
CA ALA A 87 25.67 -6.99 15.68
C ALA A 87 26.68 -7.10 14.53
N GLU A 88 26.89 -8.32 14.03
CA GLU A 88 27.68 -8.57 12.82
C GLU A 88 27.14 -9.81 12.08
N ALA A 89 27.18 -9.76 10.75
CA ALA A 89 26.79 -10.87 9.89
C ALA A 89 27.99 -11.42 9.11
N SER A 90 28.22 -12.74 9.20
CA SER A 90 29.24 -13.41 8.40
C SER A 90 28.93 -14.90 8.24
N ASN A 91 29.27 -15.47 7.07
CA ASN A 91 29.20 -16.92 6.82
C ASN A 91 27.86 -17.60 7.18
N GLY A 92 26.76 -16.87 7.02
CA GLY A 92 25.41 -17.36 7.35
C GLY A 92 25.04 -17.36 8.82
N GLU A 93 25.89 -16.77 9.66
CA GLU A 93 25.57 -16.40 11.03
C GLU A 93 25.37 -14.89 11.12
N VAL A 94 24.42 -14.48 11.96
CA VAL A 94 24.33 -13.13 12.51
C VAL A 94 24.54 -13.23 14.01
N ARG A 95 25.55 -12.53 14.52
CA ARG A 95 25.82 -12.38 15.94
C ARG A 95 25.23 -11.07 16.43
N TYR A 96 24.47 -11.11 17.51
CA TYR A 96 23.89 -9.93 18.16
C TYR A 96 24.45 -9.80 19.57
N SER A 97 24.74 -8.58 20.01
CA SER A 97 25.10 -8.31 21.40
C SER A 97 23.89 -8.46 22.30
N SER A 98 23.98 -9.34 23.30
CA SER A 98 22.99 -9.45 24.38
C SER A 98 22.84 -8.11 25.11
N ASN A 99 23.95 -7.38 25.33
CA ASN A 99 23.91 -6.10 26.01
C ASN A 99 23.16 -5.03 25.20
N TRP A 100 23.39 -4.97 23.89
CA TRP A 100 22.66 -4.05 23.01
C TRP A 100 21.15 -4.33 23.04
N LEU A 101 20.74 -5.59 22.86
CA LEU A 101 19.33 -5.98 22.86
C LEU A 101 18.61 -5.66 24.19
N ARG A 102 19.35 -5.64 25.31
CA ARG A 102 18.83 -5.27 26.62
C ARG A 102 18.68 -3.77 26.81
N ILE A 103 19.64 -2.99 26.32
CA ILE A 103 19.64 -1.52 26.43
C ILE A 103 18.72 -0.86 25.39
N HIS A 104 18.63 -1.47 24.21
CA HIS A 104 17.86 -1.00 23.06
C HIS A 104 16.79 -2.02 22.62
N PRO A 105 15.84 -2.39 23.50
CA PRO A 105 14.82 -3.37 23.15
C PRO A 105 13.86 -2.88 22.05
N GLU A 106 13.84 -1.59 21.75
CA GLU A 106 13.12 -1.00 20.62
C GLU A 106 13.75 -1.36 19.27
N ASP A 107 15.08 -1.54 19.20
CA ASP A 107 15.86 -1.67 17.97
C ASP A 107 15.76 -3.07 17.33
N ILE A 108 14.55 -3.49 16.96
CA ILE A 108 14.33 -4.80 16.32
C ILE A 108 14.84 -4.85 14.88
N ASP A 109 14.87 -3.71 14.21
CA ASP A 109 15.30 -3.57 12.81
C ASP A 109 16.82 -3.68 12.63
N VAL A 110 17.59 -3.82 13.72
CA VAL A 110 18.95 -4.37 13.68
C VAL A 110 18.97 -5.72 12.94
N VAL A 111 17.93 -6.55 13.12
CA VAL A 111 17.79 -7.82 12.40
C VAL A 111 17.74 -7.59 10.90
N THR A 112 16.96 -6.61 10.43
CA THR A 112 16.82 -6.29 9.00
C THR A 112 18.13 -5.81 8.39
N HIS A 113 18.88 -4.96 9.11
CA HIS A 113 20.20 -4.51 8.67
C HIS A 113 21.14 -5.71 8.50
N GLU A 114 21.30 -6.53 9.54
CA GLU A 114 22.28 -7.61 9.53
C GLU A 114 21.96 -8.71 8.52
N VAL A 115 20.69 -9.09 8.40
CA VAL A 115 20.32 -10.14 7.44
C VAL A 115 20.46 -9.64 6.00
N MET A 116 20.45 -8.33 5.76
CA MET A 116 20.78 -7.79 4.44
C MET A 116 22.22 -8.10 4.05
N HIS A 117 23.18 -8.07 4.97
CA HIS A 117 24.58 -8.46 4.68
C HIS A 117 24.70 -9.92 4.19
N LEU A 118 23.83 -10.82 4.66
CA LEU A 118 23.75 -12.19 4.14
C LEU A 118 23.15 -12.27 2.72
N VAL A 119 22.25 -11.34 2.37
CA VAL A 119 21.69 -11.21 1.02
C VAL A 119 22.69 -10.58 0.07
N GLN A 120 23.40 -9.54 0.54
CA GLN A 120 24.50 -8.89 -0.15
C GLN A 120 25.56 -9.93 -0.49
N ALA A 121 26.11 -10.64 0.50
CA ALA A 121 27.16 -11.65 0.29
C ALA A 121 28.26 -11.13 -0.67
N TYR A 122 28.64 -9.86 -0.52
CA TYR A 122 29.58 -9.21 -1.42
C TYR A 122 30.95 -9.88 -1.34
N PRO A 123 31.56 -10.25 -2.48
CA PRO A 123 32.95 -10.66 -2.50
C PRO A 123 33.89 -9.56 -1.94
N GLY A 124 35.11 -9.91 -1.50
CA GLY A 124 36.10 -8.90 -1.11
C GLY A 124 36.38 -7.92 -2.26
N ASP A 125 36.60 -6.64 -1.96
CA ASP A 125 36.82 -5.56 -2.94
C ASP A 125 35.68 -5.35 -3.96
N SER A 126 34.43 -5.61 -3.56
CA SER A 126 33.27 -5.45 -4.44
C SER A 126 32.79 -4.02 -4.63
N GLY A 127 33.25 -3.10 -3.78
CA GLY A 127 32.78 -1.72 -3.75
C GLY A 127 33.15 -1.05 -2.43
N PRO A 128 32.80 0.24 -2.27
CA PRO A 128 33.17 0.98 -1.07
C PRO A 128 32.28 0.60 0.12
N GLY A 129 32.89 0.47 1.30
CA GLY A 129 32.18 0.05 2.53
C GLY A 129 31.01 0.95 2.92
N TRP A 130 31.10 2.26 2.69
CA TRP A 130 30.00 3.20 2.98
C TRP A 130 28.72 2.87 2.21
N LEU A 131 28.85 2.30 1.00
CA LEU A 131 27.72 1.90 0.18
C LEU A 131 27.16 0.55 0.62
N THR A 132 28.03 -0.40 1.00
CA THR A 132 27.62 -1.68 1.59
C THR A 132 26.72 -1.45 2.80
N GLU A 133 27.20 -0.68 3.78
CA GLU A 133 26.47 -0.36 5.00
C GLU A 133 25.27 0.56 4.74
N GLY A 134 25.41 1.51 3.82
CA GLY A 134 24.32 2.39 3.42
C GLY A 134 23.15 1.65 2.78
N ILE A 135 23.39 0.60 1.99
CA ILE A 135 22.34 -0.25 1.44
C ILE A 135 21.66 -1.05 2.56
N ALA A 136 22.40 -1.56 3.54
CA ALA A 136 21.82 -2.26 4.68
C ALA A 136 20.89 -1.33 5.48
N ASP A 137 21.28 -0.08 5.74
CA ASP A 137 20.41 0.91 6.39
C ASP A 137 19.26 1.42 5.50
N TYR A 138 19.44 1.50 4.18
CA TYR A 138 18.35 1.77 3.24
C TYR A 138 17.29 0.66 3.31
N VAL A 139 17.74 -0.59 3.37
CA VAL A 139 16.87 -1.76 3.50
C VAL A 139 16.19 -1.77 4.87
N ARG A 140 16.92 -1.44 5.94
CA ARG A 140 16.36 -1.24 7.29
C ARG A 140 15.21 -0.23 7.28
N TYR A 141 15.41 0.93 6.65
CA TYR A 141 14.36 1.92 6.50
C TYR A 141 13.18 1.44 5.64
N THR A 142 13.45 0.74 4.53
CA THR A 142 12.41 0.42 3.55
C THR A 142 11.61 -0.84 3.90
N PHE A 143 12.26 -1.85 4.48
CA PHE A 143 11.71 -3.19 4.73
C PHE A 143 11.62 -3.54 6.22
N GLY A 144 12.11 -2.69 7.11
CA GLY A 144 12.04 -2.91 8.57
C GLY A 144 10.62 -3.14 9.08
N VAL A 145 10.51 -3.90 10.17
CA VAL A 145 9.25 -4.21 10.85
C VAL A 145 8.88 -3.16 11.89
N ASP A 146 9.83 -2.35 12.38
CA ASP A 146 9.53 -1.27 13.33
C ASP A 146 8.97 -0.04 12.61
N THR A 147 7.64 0.05 12.56
CA THR A 147 6.94 1.17 11.92
C THR A 147 7.14 2.53 12.63
N GLU A 148 7.31 2.54 13.96
CA GLU A 148 7.43 3.79 14.72
C GLU A 148 8.89 4.25 14.80
N GLY A 149 9.85 3.33 15.02
CA GLY A 149 11.28 3.65 15.01
C GLY A 149 11.79 4.12 13.64
N ARG A 150 11.20 3.62 12.53
CA ARG A 150 11.55 4.07 11.17
C ARG A 150 11.35 5.56 10.93
N LYS A 151 10.37 6.20 11.58
CA LYS A 151 10.09 7.63 11.40
C LYS A 151 11.26 8.53 11.84
N LEU A 152 12.05 8.06 12.80
CA LEU A 152 13.21 8.78 13.36
C LEU A 152 14.54 8.18 12.90
N PHE A 153 14.51 7.14 12.07
CA PHE A 153 15.69 6.39 11.67
C PHE A 153 16.56 7.17 10.67
N LEU A 154 15.99 7.89 9.71
CA LEU A 154 16.81 8.71 8.82
C LEU A 154 17.10 10.07 9.49
N PRO A 155 18.37 10.51 9.57
CA PRO A 155 18.70 11.81 10.15
C PRO A 155 18.10 12.95 9.32
N ALA A 156 17.89 14.11 9.95
CA ALA A 156 17.63 15.33 9.19
C ALA A 156 18.84 15.64 8.29
N PHE A 157 18.59 16.22 7.12
CA PHE A 157 19.67 16.71 6.27
C PHE A 157 20.39 17.87 6.96
N ASP A 158 21.71 17.86 6.92
CA ASP A 158 22.59 18.93 7.38
C ASP A 158 23.64 19.22 6.29
N SER A 159 23.87 20.49 5.99
CA SER A 159 24.77 20.92 4.91
C SER A 159 26.25 20.57 5.14
N GLY A 160 26.65 20.28 6.38
CA GLY A 160 27.97 19.78 6.73
C GLY A 160 28.15 18.28 6.54
N GLN A 161 27.08 17.55 6.17
CA GLN A 161 27.13 16.11 5.94
C GLN A 161 27.61 15.76 4.52
N HIS A 162 28.04 14.51 4.38
CA HIS A 162 28.43 13.85 3.14
C HIS A 162 27.91 12.41 3.13
N TYR A 163 27.65 11.83 1.95
CA TYR A 163 27.15 10.44 1.81
C TYR A 163 28.10 9.36 2.36
N THR A 164 29.30 9.73 2.80
CA THR A 164 30.26 8.81 3.43
C THR A 164 30.35 8.97 4.95
N ASN A 165 29.65 9.94 5.56
CA ASN A 165 29.82 10.24 6.99
C ASN A 165 29.17 9.22 7.93
N SER A 166 28.02 8.65 7.55
CA SER A 166 27.39 7.58 8.32
C SER A 166 26.42 6.78 7.46
N TYR A 167 26.17 5.53 7.85
CA TYR A 167 25.31 4.60 7.11
C TYR A 167 23.88 5.13 6.98
N ARG A 168 23.37 5.79 8.03
CA ARG A 168 22.05 6.42 8.04
C ARG A 168 21.98 7.64 7.10
N ILE A 169 23.06 8.42 6.99
CA ILE A 169 23.14 9.52 6.02
C ILE A 169 23.17 8.95 4.60
N THR A 170 23.97 7.90 4.36
CA THR A 170 23.99 7.18 3.08
C THR A 170 22.60 6.67 2.73
N ALA A 171 21.93 5.98 3.65
CA ALA A 171 20.61 5.40 3.45
C ALA A 171 19.59 6.47 3.08
N ARG A 172 19.62 7.62 3.74
CA ARG A 172 18.76 8.76 3.41
C ARG A 172 18.99 9.25 1.98
N PHE A 173 20.25 9.36 1.56
CA PHE A 173 20.59 9.74 0.20
C PHE A 173 20.16 8.68 -0.81
N LEU A 174 20.32 7.39 -0.51
CA LEU A 174 19.81 6.30 -1.35
C LEU A 174 18.27 6.33 -1.48
N VAL A 175 17.54 6.64 -0.40
CA VAL A 175 16.09 6.88 -0.45
C VAL A 175 15.76 8.05 -1.38
N TRP A 176 16.50 9.15 -1.27
CA TRP A 176 16.32 10.30 -2.15
C TRP A 176 16.60 9.95 -3.62
N LEU A 177 17.66 9.17 -3.90
CA LEU A 177 18.01 8.74 -5.25
C LEU A 177 16.94 7.83 -5.88
N GLU A 178 16.43 6.87 -5.12
CA GLU A 178 15.33 6.00 -5.55
C GLU A 178 14.05 6.79 -5.86
N THR A 179 13.84 7.88 -5.13
CA THR A 179 12.63 8.72 -5.24
C THR A 179 12.75 9.77 -6.35
N ASN A 180 13.90 10.46 -6.46
CA ASN A 180 14.05 11.68 -7.25
C ASN A 180 14.91 11.51 -8.51
N VAL A 181 15.71 10.44 -8.59
CA VAL A 181 16.69 10.27 -9.68
C VAL A 181 16.36 9.05 -10.52
N LYS A 182 16.37 7.85 -9.92
CA LYS A 182 16.12 6.61 -10.64
C LYS A 182 15.68 5.50 -9.70
N SER A 183 14.44 5.02 -9.88
CA SER A 183 13.97 3.83 -9.18
C SER A 183 14.73 2.57 -9.63
N GLY A 184 15.04 1.70 -8.67
CA GLY A 184 15.80 0.47 -8.87
C GLY A 184 17.31 0.68 -8.93
N LEU A 185 17.79 1.89 -8.65
CA LEU A 185 19.22 2.20 -8.63
C LEU A 185 19.93 1.43 -7.51
N VAL A 186 19.38 1.38 -6.30
CA VAL A 186 19.95 0.63 -5.17
C VAL A 186 20.07 -0.85 -5.51
N LYS A 187 19.03 -1.43 -6.13
CA LYS A 187 19.09 -2.83 -6.61
C LYS A 187 20.16 -3.05 -7.69
N THR A 188 20.39 -2.04 -8.52
CA THR A 188 21.42 -2.07 -9.57
C THR A 188 22.83 -2.00 -8.96
N LEU A 189 23.03 -1.11 -7.99
CA LEU A 189 24.27 -0.96 -7.23
C LEU A 189 24.59 -2.23 -6.44
N ASP A 190 23.61 -2.77 -5.71
CA ASP A 190 23.73 -4.05 -5.01
C ASP A 190 24.17 -5.18 -5.95
N LYS A 191 23.49 -5.33 -7.09
CA LYS A 191 23.85 -6.35 -8.08
C LYS A 191 25.27 -6.14 -8.59
N ALA A 192 25.67 -4.91 -8.89
CA ALA A 192 27.00 -4.61 -9.40
C ALA A 192 28.09 -4.94 -8.38
N MET A 193 27.86 -4.65 -7.10
CA MET A 193 28.77 -5.07 -6.03
C MET A 193 28.82 -6.60 -5.92
N ARG A 194 27.69 -7.30 -5.91
CA ARG A 194 27.67 -8.79 -5.90
C ARG A 194 28.43 -9.43 -7.04
N THR A 195 28.37 -8.84 -8.23
CA THR A 195 29.01 -9.39 -9.42
C THR A 195 30.42 -8.84 -9.66
N LYS A 196 30.99 -8.05 -8.74
CA LYS A 196 32.29 -7.38 -8.91
C LYS A 196 32.38 -6.52 -10.18
N THR A 197 31.28 -5.91 -10.57
CA THR A 197 31.22 -4.99 -11.73
C THR A 197 30.98 -3.54 -11.32
N TYR A 198 30.98 -3.25 -10.01
CA TYR A 198 30.89 -1.88 -9.53
C TYR A 198 32.15 -1.09 -9.92
N SER A 199 31.94 0.13 -10.42
CA SER A 199 32.94 1.17 -10.58
C SER A 199 32.26 2.53 -10.43
N ASP A 200 32.99 3.59 -10.11
CA ASP A 200 32.38 4.93 -9.91
C ASP A 200 31.68 5.47 -11.17
N GLN A 201 32.00 4.93 -12.34
CA GLN A 201 31.32 5.25 -13.60
C GLN A 201 29.85 4.80 -13.60
N ILE A 202 29.45 3.84 -12.76
CA ILE A 202 28.07 3.32 -12.71
C ILE A 202 27.07 4.43 -12.38
N TRP A 203 27.45 5.41 -11.57
CA TRP A 203 26.59 6.55 -11.23
C TRP A 203 26.24 7.36 -12.48
N GLY A 204 27.24 7.73 -13.28
CA GLY A 204 27.06 8.42 -14.55
C GLY A 204 26.31 7.57 -15.58
N GLN A 205 26.64 6.28 -15.69
CA GLN A 205 25.99 5.36 -16.62
C GLN A 205 24.50 5.15 -16.30
N GLN A 206 24.15 5.11 -15.01
CA GLN A 206 22.77 4.87 -14.60
C GLN A 206 21.93 6.15 -14.55
N THR A 207 22.52 7.29 -14.24
CA THR A 207 21.77 8.53 -13.91
C THR A 207 22.10 9.73 -14.81
N GLY A 208 23.16 9.66 -15.61
CA GLY A 208 23.68 10.80 -16.38
C GLY A 208 24.48 11.82 -15.54
N LYS A 209 24.62 11.62 -14.23
CA LYS A 209 25.38 12.49 -13.31
C LYS A 209 26.44 11.68 -12.53
N THR A 210 27.55 12.33 -12.19
CA THR A 210 28.53 11.74 -11.25
C THR A 210 27.94 11.66 -9.84
N LEU A 211 28.56 10.85 -8.96
CA LEU A 211 28.13 10.74 -7.57
C LEU A 211 28.13 12.10 -6.84
N ASP A 212 29.17 12.91 -7.04
CA ASP A 212 29.27 14.24 -6.44
C ASP A 212 28.16 15.19 -6.95
N GLN A 213 27.87 15.16 -8.25
CA GLN A 213 26.77 15.95 -8.82
C GLN A 213 25.39 15.52 -8.30
N LEU A 214 25.22 14.23 -8.02
CA LEU A 214 24.00 13.70 -7.39
C LEU A 214 23.89 14.17 -5.94
N TRP A 215 25.00 14.20 -5.20
CA TRP A 215 25.03 14.72 -3.83
C TRP A 215 24.73 16.22 -3.79
N GLU A 216 25.31 17.01 -4.69
CA GLU A 216 24.99 18.43 -4.83
C GLU A 216 23.51 18.65 -5.15
N SER A 217 22.94 17.84 -6.05
CA SER A 217 21.50 17.89 -6.38
C SER A 217 20.63 17.55 -5.15
N TYR A 218 21.05 16.56 -4.37
CA TYR A 218 20.41 16.18 -3.11
C TYR A 218 20.47 17.32 -2.09
N ALA A 219 21.63 17.96 -1.92
CA ALA A 219 21.81 19.07 -0.98
C ALA A 219 20.93 20.29 -1.31
N GLN A 220 20.66 20.53 -2.61
CA GLN A 220 19.76 21.60 -3.06
C GLN A 220 18.28 21.29 -2.81
N SER A 221 17.89 20.02 -2.74
CA SER A 221 16.50 19.60 -2.57
C SER A 221 16.41 18.31 -1.74
N PRO A 222 16.77 18.36 -0.45
CA PRO A 222 17.04 17.16 0.36
C PRO A 222 15.76 16.49 0.88
N SER A 223 14.58 16.80 0.34
CA SER A 223 13.33 16.22 0.82
C SER A 223 13.28 14.73 0.51
N VAL A 224 13.36 13.91 1.55
CA VAL A 224 12.98 12.50 1.52
C VAL A 224 11.57 12.43 2.08
N ALA A 225 10.58 12.88 1.30
CA ALA A 225 9.21 12.61 1.70
C ALA A 225 9.08 11.08 1.83
N GLN A 226 8.49 10.61 2.94
CA GLN A 226 8.18 9.21 3.19
C GLN A 226 7.51 8.63 1.94
N LEU A 227 8.26 7.93 1.08
CA LEU A 227 7.85 7.51 -0.27
C LEU A 227 7.02 8.61 -0.97
N GLN A 228 7.65 9.54 -1.71
CA GLN A 228 6.86 10.33 -2.66
C GLN A 228 6.18 9.37 -3.65
N THR A 229 4.87 9.32 -3.58
CA THR A 229 4.00 8.44 -4.37
C THR A 229 3.65 9.02 -5.73
N SER A 230 4.13 10.22 -6.06
CA SER A 230 3.92 10.83 -7.35
C SER A 230 4.66 10.07 -8.45
N GLY A 231 3.93 9.22 -9.17
CA GLY A 231 4.37 8.55 -10.40
C GLY A 231 4.85 7.10 -10.26
N PHE A 232 4.88 6.53 -9.06
CA PHE A 232 5.43 5.17 -8.86
C PHE A 232 4.46 4.04 -9.22
N THR A 233 3.15 4.30 -9.13
CA THR A 233 2.09 3.32 -9.38
C THR A 233 1.86 3.03 -10.86
N PHE A 234 2.45 3.83 -11.77
CA PHE A 234 2.18 3.82 -13.21
C PHE A 234 3.46 4.01 -14.05
N THR A 235 4.34 3.01 -14.11
CA THR A 235 5.48 3.06 -15.05
C THR A 235 5.01 2.77 -16.47
N ASN A 236 5.17 3.72 -17.40
CA ASN A 236 4.81 3.56 -18.83
C ASN A 236 3.35 3.11 -19.08
N GLY A 237 2.41 3.53 -18.21
CA GLY A 237 1.00 3.12 -18.32
C GLY A 237 0.69 1.72 -17.80
N VAL A 238 1.67 1.00 -17.24
CA VAL A 238 1.45 -0.30 -16.58
C VAL A 238 1.15 -0.08 -15.10
N ILE A 239 0.04 -0.66 -14.64
CA ILE A 239 -0.41 -0.60 -13.25
C ILE A 239 0.21 -1.76 -12.48
N SER A 240 0.74 -1.49 -11.29
CA SER A 240 1.19 -2.52 -10.37
C SER A 240 0.27 -2.55 -9.15
N ASP A 241 -0.67 -3.48 -9.13
CA ASP A 241 -1.72 -3.54 -8.10
C ASP A 241 -1.13 -3.71 -6.69
N ASP A 242 -0.10 -4.56 -6.54
CA ASP A 242 0.62 -4.73 -5.27
C ASP A 242 1.21 -3.41 -4.75
N LYS A 243 1.79 -2.60 -5.63
CA LYS A 243 2.37 -1.30 -5.25
C LYS A 243 1.30 -0.29 -4.88
N VAL A 244 0.20 -0.24 -5.65
CA VAL A 244 -0.95 0.62 -5.31
C VAL A 244 -1.45 0.28 -3.91
N TYR A 245 -1.63 -1.01 -3.62
CA TYR A 245 -2.06 -1.49 -2.31
C TYR A 245 -1.09 -1.10 -1.19
N GLN A 246 0.21 -1.39 -1.36
CA GLN A 246 1.24 -1.10 -0.36
C GLN A 246 1.30 0.40 -0.03
N VAL A 247 1.26 1.23 -1.06
CA VAL A 247 1.27 2.69 -0.91
C VAL A 247 0.03 3.16 -0.15
N LEU A 248 -1.15 2.67 -0.53
CA LEU A 248 -2.42 3.03 0.09
C LEU A 248 -2.42 2.63 1.58
N GLU A 249 -2.00 1.40 1.88
CA GLU A 249 -1.90 0.86 3.25
C GLU A 249 -0.94 1.69 4.10
N GLN A 250 0.26 1.96 3.60
CA GLN A 250 1.28 2.69 4.35
C GLN A 250 0.90 4.15 4.61
N GLN A 251 0.37 4.86 3.62
CA GLN A 251 -0.05 6.26 3.81
C GLN A 251 -1.29 6.38 4.68
N ALA A 252 -2.26 5.47 4.56
CA ALA A 252 -3.42 5.46 5.45
C ALA A 252 -3.02 5.26 6.92
N ARG A 253 -2.12 4.31 7.20
CA ARG A 253 -1.57 4.09 8.55
C ARG A 253 -0.85 5.31 9.06
N THR A 254 -0.07 5.97 8.21
CA THR A 254 0.63 7.21 8.56
C THR A 254 -0.36 8.29 8.96
N LEU A 255 -1.43 8.50 8.18
CA LEU A 255 -2.48 9.47 8.50
C LEU A 255 -3.18 9.15 9.82
N VAL A 256 -3.45 7.87 10.11
CA VAL A 256 -4.04 7.43 11.38
C VAL A 256 -3.10 7.66 12.56
N ASN A 257 -1.83 7.26 12.45
CA ASN A 257 -0.84 7.42 13.52
C ASN A 257 -0.57 8.90 13.82
N ASP A 258 -0.60 9.74 12.78
CA ASP A 258 -0.48 11.20 12.89
C ASP A 258 -1.77 11.89 13.39
N LYS A 259 -2.85 11.14 13.63
CA LYS A 259 -4.18 11.66 14.02
C LYS A 259 -4.75 12.68 13.01
N LYS A 260 -4.47 12.46 11.72
CA LYS A 260 -4.96 13.28 10.59
C LYS A 260 -6.23 12.72 9.95
N THR A 261 -6.75 11.60 10.45
CA THR A 261 -8.01 10.99 9.99
C THR A 261 -9.17 11.32 10.92
N VAL A 262 -10.38 11.23 10.38
CA VAL A 262 -11.61 11.27 11.17
C VAL A 262 -12.02 9.83 11.53
N PRO A 263 -12.39 9.55 12.80
CA PRO A 263 -12.92 8.24 13.18
C PRO A 263 -14.13 7.86 12.33
N LEU A 264 -14.21 6.60 11.91
CA LEU A 264 -15.32 6.14 11.07
C LEU A 264 -16.69 6.37 11.74
N THR A 265 -16.78 6.22 13.06
CA THR A 265 -18.01 6.50 13.82
C THR A 265 -18.54 7.91 13.60
N ASP A 266 -17.65 8.89 13.49
CA ASP A 266 -18.03 10.30 13.33
C ASP A 266 -18.53 10.54 11.91
N LEU A 267 -17.90 9.91 10.91
CA LEU A 267 -18.37 9.92 9.53
C LEU A 267 -19.72 9.20 9.39
N THR A 268 -19.93 8.08 10.10
CA THR A 268 -21.21 7.35 10.11
C THR A 268 -22.34 8.23 10.63
N ASN A 269 -22.10 9.02 11.67
CA ASN A 269 -23.12 9.92 12.23
C ASN A 269 -23.54 11.01 11.23
N GLN A 270 -22.63 11.43 10.35
CA GLN A 270 -22.90 12.43 9.33
C GLN A 270 -23.73 11.90 8.14
N LEU A 271 -23.95 10.58 8.05
CA LEU A 271 -24.85 9.99 7.05
C LEU A 271 -26.32 10.42 7.20
N ALA A 272 -26.67 11.08 8.32
CA ALA A 272 -27.98 11.69 8.52
C ALA A 272 -28.20 12.95 7.65
N ASN A 273 -27.13 13.57 7.13
CA ASN A 273 -27.23 14.73 6.25
C ASN A 273 -27.80 14.32 4.89
N THR A 274 -28.86 14.97 4.42
CA THR A 274 -29.54 14.59 3.17
C THR A 274 -29.33 15.58 2.03
N GLN A 275 -28.77 16.77 2.29
CA GLN A 275 -28.53 17.78 1.26
C GLN A 275 -27.25 18.58 1.54
N CYS A 276 -26.54 18.96 0.47
CA CYS A 276 -25.36 19.82 0.55
C CYS A 276 -25.29 20.79 -0.64
N ARG A 277 -24.50 21.86 -0.48
CA ARG A 277 -24.19 22.81 -1.56
C ARG A 277 -22.81 22.47 -2.11
N VAL A 278 -22.73 22.22 -3.41
CA VAL A 278 -21.48 21.87 -4.11
C VAL A 278 -21.40 22.67 -5.40
N ASN A 279 -20.23 23.28 -5.67
CA ASN A 279 -19.98 23.96 -6.92
C ASN A 279 -19.50 22.94 -7.97
N THR A 280 -20.45 22.33 -8.67
CA THR A 280 -20.15 21.37 -9.74
C THR A 280 -19.70 22.09 -11.01
N ILE A 281 -19.01 21.35 -11.88
CA ILE A 281 -18.60 21.84 -13.20
C ILE A 281 -19.68 21.55 -14.26
N ALA A 282 -19.70 22.36 -15.32
CA ALA A 282 -20.67 22.23 -16.41
C ALA A 282 -20.47 20.92 -17.22
N PRO A 283 -21.56 20.30 -17.72
CA PRO A 283 -21.47 19.10 -18.57
C PRO A 283 -20.63 19.29 -19.83
N TYR A 284 -19.86 18.26 -20.17
CA TYR A 284 -19.22 18.13 -21.47
C TYR A 284 -20.25 17.86 -22.56
N ASN A 285 -20.10 18.54 -23.70
CA ASN A 285 -21.08 18.50 -24.79
C ASN A 285 -20.61 17.69 -26.02
N THR A 286 -19.34 17.29 -26.05
CA THR A 286 -18.72 16.59 -27.19
C THR A 286 -18.41 15.16 -26.81
N ASN A 287 -18.73 14.21 -27.70
CA ASN A 287 -18.34 12.82 -27.53
C ASN A 287 -16.80 12.69 -27.63
N GLN A 288 -16.26 11.74 -26.90
CA GLN A 288 -14.84 11.44 -26.86
C GLN A 288 -14.60 9.96 -27.21
N GLU A 289 -13.45 9.70 -27.82
CA GLU A 289 -12.95 8.33 -28.03
C GLU A 289 -12.67 7.64 -26.69
N GLU A 290 -12.81 6.32 -26.64
CA GLU A 290 -12.66 5.53 -25.41
C GLU A 290 -11.30 5.72 -24.73
N THR A 291 -10.22 5.81 -25.50
CA THR A 291 -8.89 6.09 -24.94
C THR A 291 -8.83 7.47 -24.28
N ALA A 292 -9.43 8.50 -24.89
CA ALA A 292 -9.47 9.84 -24.32
C ALA A 292 -10.34 9.88 -23.05
N LEU A 293 -11.45 9.15 -23.04
CA LEU A 293 -12.30 8.97 -21.85
C LEU A 293 -11.52 8.31 -20.70
N TYR A 294 -10.75 7.26 -20.99
CA TYR A 294 -9.90 6.62 -19.98
C TYR A 294 -8.83 7.58 -19.45
N GLN A 295 -8.05 8.20 -20.34
CA GLN A 295 -6.94 9.07 -19.95
C GLN A 295 -7.42 10.28 -19.14
N SER A 296 -8.55 10.86 -19.52
CA SER A 296 -9.10 12.01 -18.81
C SER A 296 -9.85 11.61 -17.54
N GLY A 297 -10.63 10.53 -17.56
CA GLY A 297 -11.47 10.08 -16.46
C GLY A 297 -10.68 9.51 -15.29
N LYS A 298 -9.58 8.78 -15.54
CA LYS A 298 -8.77 8.16 -14.48
C LYS A 298 -8.26 9.17 -13.44
N GLU A 299 -7.98 10.41 -13.85
CA GLU A 299 -7.52 11.49 -12.96
C GLU A 299 -8.58 11.94 -11.95
N SER A 300 -9.86 11.65 -12.20
CA SER A 300 -10.97 11.99 -11.31
C SER A 300 -11.48 10.80 -10.49
N VAL A 301 -11.01 9.59 -10.80
CA VAL A 301 -11.38 8.36 -10.10
C VAL A 301 -10.48 8.16 -8.89
N LEU A 302 -11.08 7.69 -7.80
CA LEU A 302 -10.45 7.50 -6.52
C LEU A 302 -10.54 6.04 -6.08
N ILE A 303 -9.45 5.53 -5.50
CA ILE A 303 -9.48 4.30 -4.71
C ILE A 303 -9.90 4.70 -3.29
N ILE A 304 -11.05 4.22 -2.84
CA ILE A 304 -11.50 4.44 -1.45
C ILE A 304 -10.95 3.32 -0.58
N GLY A 305 -10.10 3.67 0.39
CA GLY A 305 -9.48 2.71 1.31
C GLY A 305 -10.15 2.75 2.69
N THR A 306 -10.67 1.60 3.12
CA THR A 306 -11.08 1.39 4.51
C THR A 306 -9.98 0.66 5.25
N LEU A 307 -9.29 1.35 6.17
CA LEU A 307 -8.32 0.75 7.06
C LEU A 307 -9.05 0.03 8.19
N TYR A 308 -8.69 -1.21 8.48
CA TYR A 308 -9.30 -2.02 9.53
C TYR A 308 -8.27 -2.84 10.29
N LYS A 309 -8.56 -3.14 11.57
CA LYS A 309 -7.74 -4.03 12.39
C LYS A 309 -7.95 -5.48 11.97
N CYS A 310 -6.88 -6.16 11.59
CA CYS A 310 -6.92 -7.58 11.28
C CYS A 310 -7.01 -8.42 12.56
N SER A 311 -7.88 -9.42 12.58
CA SER A 311 -7.94 -10.43 13.65
C SER A 311 -6.91 -11.54 13.51
N HIS A 312 -6.29 -11.67 12.34
CA HIS A 312 -5.42 -12.81 11.99
C HIS A 312 -3.93 -12.46 12.02
N CYS A 313 -3.58 -11.17 12.11
CA CYS A 313 -2.20 -10.70 12.17
C CYS A 313 -2.15 -9.37 12.97
N PRO A 314 -0.97 -8.93 13.44
CA PRO A 314 -0.85 -7.70 14.22
C PRO A 314 -0.98 -6.42 13.38
N ASN A 315 -1.15 -6.56 12.07
CA ASN A 315 -1.14 -5.47 11.11
C ASN A 315 -2.57 -5.05 10.75
N ASP A 316 -2.84 -3.75 10.68
CA ASP A 316 -4.03 -3.25 9.99
C ASP A 316 -4.00 -3.61 8.50
N HIS A 317 -5.15 -3.69 7.86
CA HIS A 317 -5.23 -3.94 6.42
C HIS A 317 -6.21 -2.98 5.77
N ILE A 318 -6.12 -2.88 4.45
CA ILE A 318 -7.06 -2.08 3.67
C ILE A 318 -7.98 -2.96 2.85
N ARG A 319 -9.27 -2.62 2.88
CA ARG A 319 -10.23 -3.00 1.83
C ARG A 319 -10.45 -1.81 0.91
N SER A 320 -10.46 -2.06 -0.39
CA SER A 320 -10.64 -1.02 -1.40
C SER A 320 -12.02 -1.05 -2.04
N ALA A 321 -12.57 0.14 -2.28
CA ALA A 321 -13.72 0.41 -3.11
C ALA A 321 -13.41 1.53 -4.11
N SER A 322 -14.40 2.01 -4.85
CA SER A 322 -14.25 3.07 -5.84
C SER A 322 -14.98 4.34 -5.45
N GLY A 323 -14.51 5.48 -5.94
CA GLY A 323 -15.17 6.77 -5.81
C GLY A 323 -14.71 7.71 -6.91
N PHE A 324 -15.26 8.92 -6.93
CA PHE A 324 -14.85 9.92 -7.92
C PHE A 324 -15.10 11.34 -7.43
N VAL A 325 -14.36 12.29 -7.99
CA VAL A 325 -14.45 13.72 -7.65
C VAL A 325 -15.54 14.40 -8.49
N ILE A 326 -16.36 15.25 -7.87
CA ILE A 326 -17.41 16.06 -8.52
C ILE A 326 -17.21 17.58 -8.37
N ALA A 327 -16.26 18.02 -7.52
CA ALA A 327 -15.82 19.42 -7.45
C ALA A 327 -14.32 19.54 -7.16
N GLU A 328 -13.70 20.57 -7.71
CA GLU A 328 -12.23 20.74 -7.71
C GLU A 328 -11.62 20.84 -6.31
N ASP A 329 -12.39 21.29 -5.33
CA ASP A 329 -11.95 21.46 -3.96
C ASP A 329 -11.92 20.14 -3.16
N GLY A 330 -12.07 18.98 -3.81
CA GLY A 330 -11.96 17.67 -3.16
C GLY A 330 -13.28 17.13 -2.64
N ILE A 331 -14.40 17.51 -3.26
CA ILE A 331 -15.71 16.89 -2.99
C ILE A 331 -15.90 15.72 -3.95
N GLY A 332 -16.21 14.55 -3.40
CA GLY A 332 -16.37 13.31 -4.15
C GLY A 332 -17.64 12.55 -3.82
N VAL A 333 -17.90 11.49 -4.59
CA VAL A 333 -19.05 10.59 -4.47
C VAL A 333 -18.56 9.15 -4.36
N THR A 334 -19.22 8.37 -3.50
CA THR A 334 -19.06 6.92 -3.41
C THR A 334 -20.35 6.29 -2.87
N SER A 335 -20.33 4.99 -2.54
CA SER A 335 -21.49 4.29 -1.97
C SER A 335 -21.71 4.63 -0.49
N TYR A 336 -22.97 4.75 -0.08
CA TYR A 336 -23.36 4.99 1.32
C TYR A 336 -22.83 3.90 2.26
N HIS A 337 -22.92 2.62 1.85
CA HIS A 337 -22.54 1.50 2.71
C HIS A 337 -21.06 1.49 3.13
N ILE A 338 -20.16 2.15 2.39
CA ILE A 338 -18.74 2.25 2.74
C ILE A 338 -18.54 2.98 4.08
N PHE A 339 -19.41 3.95 4.38
CA PHE A 339 -19.36 4.72 5.62
C PHE A 339 -20.02 4.01 6.80
N ARG A 340 -20.78 2.93 6.60
CA ARG A 340 -21.45 2.23 7.72
C ARG A 340 -20.47 1.39 8.55
N GLY A 341 -19.29 1.11 8.01
CA GLY A 341 -18.34 0.15 8.55
C GLY A 341 -18.84 -1.30 8.49
N GLN A 342 -17.92 -2.24 8.57
CA GLN A 342 -18.22 -3.64 8.88
C GLN A 342 -17.65 -3.95 10.26
N THR A 343 -18.45 -3.77 11.31
CA THR A 343 -18.13 -4.35 12.62
C THR A 343 -18.67 -5.77 12.65
N THR A 344 -17.91 -6.71 12.09
CA THR A 344 -18.07 -8.12 12.48
C THR A 344 -17.27 -8.35 13.76
N ASN A 345 -17.57 -9.41 14.51
CA ASN A 345 -16.85 -9.76 15.75
C ASN A 345 -15.33 -9.98 15.56
N GLU A 346 -14.83 -9.89 14.33
CA GLU A 346 -13.47 -10.23 13.93
C GLU A 346 -12.74 -9.07 13.20
N GLN A 347 -13.38 -7.93 12.92
CA GLN A 347 -12.76 -6.80 12.23
C GLN A 347 -13.31 -5.46 12.76
N SER A 348 -12.41 -4.53 13.10
CA SER A 348 -12.77 -3.17 13.51
C SER A 348 -12.21 -2.18 12.51
N ASP A 349 -13.09 -1.51 11.77
CA ASP A 349 -12.71 -0.43 10.88
C ASP A 349 -12.18 0.77 11.69
N VAL A 350 -11.18 1.45 11.14
CA VAL A 350 -10.41 2.50 11.82
C VAL A 350 -10.65 3.86 11.16
N ALA A 351 -10.38 3.95 9.86
CA ALA A 351 -10.45 5.21 9.12
C ALA A 351 -10.76 4.99 7.63
N LEU A 352 -11.27 6.03 6.98
CA LEU A 352 -11.49 6.10 5.55
C LEU A 352 -10.54 7.12 4.91
N VAL A 353 -9.90 6.71 3.82
CA VAL A 353 -9.02 7.55 2.99
C VAL A 353 -9.39 7.37 1.52
N ALA A 354 -8.93 8.29 0.67
CA ALA A 354 -9.04 8.17 -0.77
C ALA A 354 -7.69 8.40 -1.45
N MET A 355 -7.35 7.58 -2.45
CA MET A 355 -6.14 7.75 -3.26
C MET A 355 -6.50 8.21 -4.67
N ASP A 356 -5.79 9.22 -5.19
CA ASP A 356 -5.89 9.63 -6.60
C ASP A 356 -4.99 8.82 -7.54
N TYR A 357 -5.15 9.04 -8.85
CA TYR A 357 -4.31 8.38 -9.87
C TYR A 357 -2.84 8.79 -9.80
N ALA A 358 -2.49 9.87 -9.12
CA ALA A 358 -1.10 10.25 -8.89
C ALA A 358 -0.51 9.59 -7.63
N GLY A 359 -1.27 8.73 -6.93
CA GLY A 359 -0.83 8.01 -5.73
C GLY A 359 -0.90 8.85 -4.44
N ASN A 360 -1.51 10.03 -4.48
CA ASN A 360 -1.69 10.85 -3.27
C ASN A 360 -2.86 10.31 -2.46
N VAL A 361 -2.66 10.07 -1.16
CA VAL A 361 -3.72 9.63 -0.24
C VAL A 361 -4.21 10.80 0.60
N TYR A 362 -5.52 11.01 0.58
CA TYR A 362 -6.23 12.08 1.29
C TYR A 362 -7.13 11.48 2.37
N PRO A 363 -7.18 12.04 3.59
CA PRO A 363 -8.19 11.65 4.56
C PRO A 363 -9.57 12.15 4.13
N ILE A 364 -10.60 11.31 4.33
CA ILE A 364 -11.99 11.73 4.21
C ILE A 364 -12.38 12.42 5.52
N THR A 365 -12.76 13.70 5.45
CA THR A 365 -13.00 14.54 6.62
C THR A 365 -14.46 14.71 6.98
N SER A 366 -15.37 14.57 6.01
CA SER A 366 -16.80 14.64 6.29
C SER A 366 -17.66 13.96 5.23
N VAL A 367 -18.86 13.54 5.63
CA VAL A 367 -19.99 13.22 4.76
C VAL A 367 -20.88 14.45 4.66
N LEU A 368 -20.97 15.03 3.47
CA LEU A 368 -21.72 16.26 3.21
C LEU A 368 -23.21 15.98 3.04
N ALA A 369 -23.56 14.91 2.34
CA ALA A 369 -24.93 14.44 2.16
C ALA A 369 -24.94 12.97 1.76
N ALA A 370 -26.00 12.24 2.08
CA ALA A 370 -26.12 10.84 1.74
C ALA A 370 -27.58 10.39 1.57
N SER A 371 -27.79 9.37 0.74
CA SER A 371 -29.07 8.68 0.56
C SER A 371 -28.91 7.20 0.86
N LYS A 372 -29.54 6.75 1.95
CA LYS A 372 -29.58 5.33 2.31
C LYS A 372 -30.38 4.50 1.29
N ALA A 373 -31.47 5.05 0.76
CA ALA A 373 -32.34 4.35 -0.20
C ALA A 373 -31.64 4.12 -1.55
N ASN A 374 -30.84 5.10 -1.99
CA ASN A 374 -30.10 5.01 -3.24
C ASN A 374 -28.66 4.49 -3.06
N ASP A 375 -28.20 4.27 -1.83
CA ASP A 375 -26.84 3.82 -1.49
C ASP A 375 -25.73 4.75 -2.02
N VAL A 376 -25.92 6.06 -1.91
CA VAL A 376 -24.97 7.09 -2.39
C VAL A 376 -24.59 8.04 -1.26
N ALA A 377 -23.32 8.45 -1.20
CA ALA A 377 -22.82 9.47 -0.29
C ALA A 377 -21.88 10.46 -1.00
N ILE A 378 -22.03 11.74 -0.68
CA ILE A 378 -21.16 12.84 -1.06
C ILE A 378 -20.24 13.14 0.12
N PHE A 379 -18.93 13.14 -0.10
CA PHE A 379 -17.92 13.32 0.94
C PHE A 379 -16.91 14.41 0.59
N LYS A 380 -16.16 14.86 1.61
CA LYS A 380 -15.08 15.84 1.48
C LYS A 380 -13.73 15.19 1.80
N LEU A 381 -12.74 15.48 0.97
CA LEU A 381 -11.34 15.18 1.21
C LEU A 381 -10.62 16.39 1.80
N ASP A 382 -9.63 16.13 2.64
CA ASP A 382 -8.60 17.13 2.93
C ASP A 382 -7.50 17.05 1.86
N THR A 383 -7.58 17.97 0.89
CA THR A 383 -6.60 18.07 -0.20
C THR A 383 -5.47 19.05 0.09
N GLN A 384 -5.43 19.67 1.28
CA GLN A 384 -4.46 20.70 1.63
C GLN A 384 -4.39 21.84 0.58
N GLY A 385 -5.55 22.19 0.02
CA GLY A 385 -5.70 23.24 -1.00
C GLY A 385 -5.38 22.82 -2.43
N LYS A 386 -4.93 21.57 -2.66
CA LYS A 386 -4.74 21.04 -4.01
C LYS A 386 -6.10 20.90 -4.71
N LYS A 387 -6.17 21.40 -5.95
CA LYS A 387 -7.31 21.17 -6.82
C LYS A 387 -7.26 19.78 -7.44
N LEU A 388 -8.39 19.08 -7.42
CA LEU A 388 -8.58 17.80 -8.08
C LEU A 388 -9.38 17.98 -9.36
N LYS A 389 -9.25 17.04 -10.30
CA LYS A 389 -10.08 17.05 -11.51
C LYS A 389 -11.47 16.53 -11.17
N ALA A 390 -12.49 17.32 -11.44
CA ALA A 390 -13.87 16.94 -11.24
C ALA A 390 -14.47 16.30 -12.49
N LEU A 391 -15.42 15.39 -12.29
CA LEU A 391 -16.33 14.92 -13.33
C LEU A 391 -17.63 15.71 -13.29
N PRO A 392 -18.12 16.21 -14.44
CA PRO A 392 -19.42 16.84 -14.50
C PRO A 392 -20.56 15.82 -14.36
N LEU A 393 -21.67 16.26 -13.77
CA LEU A 393 -22.90 15.46 -13.72
C LEU A 393 -23.64 15.59 -15.04
N GLY A 394 -23.96 14.46 -15.67
CA GLY A 394 -24.72 14.37 -16.91
C GLY A 394 -26.24 14.36 -16.68
N GLU A 395 -26.98 14.27 -17.77
CA GLU A 395 -28.42 14.04 -17.76
C GLU A 395 -28.74 12.56 -17.50
N PRO A 396 -29.96 12.23 -17.05
CA PRO A 396 -30.40 10.85 -16.89
C PRO A 396 -30.24 10.05 -18.19
N ALA A 397 -29.63 8.88 -18.11
CA ALA A 397 -29.32 8.09 -19.29
C ALA A 397 -30.53 7.32 -19.83
N LEU A 398 -30.58 7.19 -21.15
CA LEU A 398 -31.55 6.40 -21.88
C LEU A 398 -31.01 5.00 -22.18
N ALA A 399 -31.92 4.02 -22.33
CA ALA A 399 -31.56 2.68 -22.76
C ALA A 399 -30.88 2.71 -24.15
N GLY A 400 -29.80 1.94 -24.29
CA GLY A 400 -28.97 1.90 -25.49
C GLY A 400 -27.82 2.91 -25.52
N GLU A 401 -27.75 3.86 -24.60
CA GLU A 401 -26.60 4.77 -24.51
C GLU A 401 -25.32 4.01 -24.12
N LYS A 402 -24.19 4.37 -24.75
CA LYS A 402 -22.88 3.85 -24.36
C LYS A 402 -22.50 4.33 -22.97
N VAL A 403 -21.94 3.41 -22.18
CA VAL A 403 -21.40 3.68 -20.85
C VAL A 403 -19.97 3.21 -20.73
N ASN A 404 -19.18 3.93 -19.94
CA ASN A 404 -17.79 3.62 -19.64
C ASN A 404 -17.59 3.70 -18.12
N ILE A 405 -16.86 2.74 -17.57
CA ILE A 405 -16.59 2.62 -16.13
C ILE A 405 -15.10 2.45 -15.94
N ILE A 406 -14.52 3.25 -15.05
CA ILE A 406 -13.16 3.06 -14.53
C ILE A 406 -13.31 2.73 -13.04
N SER A 407 -12.89 1.53 -12.62
CA SER A 407 -13.10 1.04 -11.26
C SER A 407 -11.98 0.11 -10.77
N HIS A 408 -12.15 -0.44 -9.57
CA HIS A 408 -11.15 -1.29 -8.89
C HIS A 408 -11.68 -2.69 -8.52
N PRO A 409 -12.17 -3.51 -9.49
CA PRO A 409 -12.72 -4.83 -9.22
C PRO A 409 -11.67 -5.77 -8.59
N HIS A 410 -11.91 -6.29 -7.39
CA HIS A 410 -10.97 -7.12 -6.63
C HIS A 410 -9.53 -6.58 -6.62
N SER A 411 -9.37 -5.27 -6.41
CA SER A 411 -8.08 -4.58 -6.40
C SER A 411 -7.32 -4.58 -7.74
N LEU A 412 -7.99 -4.90 -8.87
CA LEU A 412 -7.47 -4.64 -10.22
C LEU A 412 -7.64 -3.15 -10.53
N TYR A 413 -6.71 -2.33 -10.08
CA TYR A 413 -6.95 -0.89 -9.99
C TYR A 413 -7.04 -0.22 -11.37
N TYR A 414 -7.98 0.73 -11.53
CA TYR A 414 -8.21 1.49 -12.76
C TYR A 414 -8.51 0.62 -13.99
N SER A 415 -9.25 -0.47 -13.75
CA SER A 415 -9.83 -1.31 -14.81
C SER A 415 -10.86 -0.51 -15.60
N PHE A 416 -10.74 -0.49 -16.93
CA PHE A 416 -11.69 0.16 -17.83
C PHE A 416 -12.64 -0.88 -18.44
N SER A 417 -13.95 -0.62 -18.35
CA SER A 417 -14.98 -1.44 -18.99
C SER A 417 -16.00 -0.57 -19.73
N GLN A 418 -16.43 -1.01 -20.90
CA GLN A 418 -17.46 -0.37 -21.71
C GLN A 418 -18.70 -1.26 -21.82
N GLY A 419 -19.87 -0.64 -21.92
CA GLY A 419 -21.11 -1.33 -22.26
C GLY A 419 -22.19 -0.35 -22.71
N LEU A 420 -23.43 -0.77 -22.56
CA LEU A 420 -24.63 0.01 -22.85
C LEU A 420 -25.50 0.10 -21.60
N VAL A 421 -26.31 1.16 -21.49
CA VAL A 421 -27.46 1.16 -20.59
C VAL A 421 -28.45 0.14 -21.09
N SER A 422 -28.74 -0.89 -20.30
CA SER A 422 -29.74 -1.89 -20.65
C SER A 422 -31.16 -1.36 -20.43
N ARG A 423 -31.41 -0.74 -19.27
CA ARG A 423 -32.70 -0.12 -18.90
C ARG A 423 -32.61 0.59 -17.55
N THR A 424 -33.56 1.48 -17.31
CA THR A 424 -33.85 2.11 -16.00
C THR A 424 -35.18 1.57 -15.47
N TYR A 425 -35.28 1.34 -14.16
CA TYR A 425 -36.43 0.68 -13.54
C TYR A 425 -36.53 0.98 -12.05
N TRP A 426 -37.70 0.73 -11.47
CA TRP A 426 -37.94 0.86 -10.03
C TRP A 426 -37.66 -0.45 -9.28
N ARG A 427 -36.93 -0.37 -8.17
CA ARG A 427 -36.69 -1.50 -7.26
C ARG A 427 -36.29 -1.01 -5.87
N ASP A 428 -36.71 -1.73 -4.83
CA ASP A 428 -36.35 -1.46 -3.43
C ASP A 428 -36.63 -0.01 -2.99
N GLY A 429 -37.70 0.58 -3.54
CA GLY A 429 -38.13 1.95 -3.23
C GLY A 429 -37.35 3.07 -3.94
N GLY A 430 -36.48 2.74 -4.90
CA GLY A 430 -35.70 3.74 -5.64
C GLY A 430 -35.55 3.41 -7.13
N GLU A 431 -35.12 4.42 -7.89
CA GLU A 431 -34.76 4.26 -9.30
C GLU A 431 -33.40 3.55 -9.42
N LYS A 432 -33.32 2.54 -10.29
CA LYS A 432 -32.10 1.77 -10.59
C LYS A 432 -31.86 1.77 -12.09
N MET A 433 -30.60 1.68 -12.49
CA MET A 433 -30.18 1.55 -13.89
C MET A 433 -29.31 0.30 -14.01
N SER A 434 -29.58 -0.55 -14.99
CA SER A 434 -28.70 -1.68 -15.30
C SER A 434 -27.88 -1.38 -16.55
N VAL A 435 -26.62 -1.81 -16.54
CA VAL A 435 -25.68 -1.65 -17.66
C VAL A 435 -25.10 -3.00 -18.09
N THR A 436 -24.47 -3.06 -19.26
CA THR A 436 -23.77 -4.27 -19.73
C THR A 436 -22.27 -4.26 -19.43
N ALA A 437 -21.70 -3.10 -19.07
CA ALA A 437 -20.30 -2.98 -18.66
C ALA A 437 -19.98 -3.89 -17.47
N ASP A 438 -18.81 -4.51 -17.48
CA ASP A 438 -18.38 -5.43 -16.44
C ASP A 438 -17.82 -4.69 -15.23
N PHE A 439 -18.21 -5.16 -14.05
CA PHE A 439 -17.64 -4.77 -12.77
C PHE A 439 -17.89 -5.88 -11.74
N SER A 440 -17.19 -5.81 -10.61
CA SER A 440 -17.34 -6.75 -9.50
C SER A 440 -17.10 -6.06 -8.15
N GLN A 441 -16.99 -6.84 -7.07
CA GLN A 441 -16.67 -6.33 -5.73
C GLN A 441 -15.44 -5.41 -5.78
N GLY A 442 -15.49 -4.28 -5.08
CA GLY A 442 -14.47 -3.22 -5.15
C GLY A 442 -14.78 -2.13 -6.18
N SER A 443 -15.70 -2.37 -7.12
CA SER A 443 -16.19 -1.34 -8.05
C SER A 443 -17.30 -0.45 -7.50
N SER A 444 -17.91 -0.81 -6.36
CA SER A 444 -18.98 -0.01 -5.73
C SER A 444 -18.51 1.43 -5.51
N GLY A 445 -19.35 2.39 -5.92
CA GLY A 445 -19.07 3.82 -5.83
C GLY A 445 -18.37 4.42 -7.07
N ALA A 446 -17.96 3.60 -8.06
CA ALA A 446 -17.37 4.11 -9.30
C ALA A 446 -18.36 4.91 -10.14
N ALA A 447 -17.88 5.91 -10.89
CA ALA A 447 -18.70 6.65 -11.84
C ALA A 447 -19.05 5.80 -13.06
N VAL A 448 -20.29 5.91 -13.51
CA VAL A 448 -20.74 5.45 -14.82
C VAL A 448 -20.76 6.67 -15.75
N LEU A 449 -19.94 6.66 -16.79
CA LEU A 449 -19.73 7.79 -17.69
C LEU A 449 -20.41 7.56 -19.04
N ASN A 450 -21.09 8.57 -19.58
CA ASN A 450 -21.52 8.53 -20.98
C ASN A 450 -20.34 8.79 -21.93
N SER A 451 -20.57 8.72 -23.25
CA SER A 451 -19.54 8.96 -24.28
C SER A 451 -18.88 10.34 -24.25
N LYS A 452 -19.41 11.29 -23.48
CA LYS A 452 -18.83 12.63 -23.33
C LYS A 452 -17.97 12.77 -22.07
N GLY A 453 -17.96 11.76 -21.20
CA GLY A 453 -17.27 11.81 -19.89
C GLY A 453 -18.12 12.41 -18.77
N ASN A 454 -19.43 12.57 -18.95
CA ASN A 454 -20.32 13.02 -17.88
C ASN A 454 -20.83 11.84 -17.05
N VAL A 455 -20.96 12.04 -15.73
CA VAL A 455 -21.50 11.04 -14.81
C VAL A 455 -23.01 10.87 -15.04
N ILE A 456 -23.43 9.68 -15.40
CA ILE A 456 -24.84 9.30 -15.57
C ILE A 456 -25.33 8.30 -14.52
N GLY A 457 -24.43 7.80 -13.68
CA GLY A 457 -24.76 6.96 -12.54
C GLY A 457 -23.56 6.54 -11.70
N VAL A 458 -23.83 5.69 -10.72
CA VAL A 458 -22.84 5.15 -9.76
C VAL A 458 -22.95 3.64 -9.71
N VAL A 459 -21.82 2.93 -9.80
CA VAL A 459 -21.79 1.46 -9.67
C VAL A 459 -22.26 1.05 -8.28
N SER A 460 -23.17 0.07 -8.23
CA SER A 460 -23.79 -0.39 -6.97
C SER A 460 -23.51 -1.86 -6.69
N ALA A 461 -24.16 -2.76 -7.43
CA ALA A 461 -24.17 -4.18 -7.10
C ALA A 461 -24.34 -5.08 -8.34
N THR A 462 -23.94 -6.34 -8.21
CA THR A 462 -24.23 -7.40 -9.18
C THR A 462 -25.34 -8.30 -8.64
N ARG A 463 -26.31 -8.63 -9.49
CA ARG A 463 -27.39 -9.56 -9.15
C ARG A 463 -27.41 -10.74 -10.12
N SER A 464 -27.13 -11.92 -9.61
CA SER A 464 -27.24 -13.16 -10.37
C SER A 464 -28.70 -13.61 -10.47
N LEU A 465 -29.12 -13.99 -11.67
CA LEU A 465 -30.37 -14.67 -11.98
C LEU A 465 -30.05 -16.15 -12.15
N TYR A 466 -30.80 -17.01 -11.47
CA TYR A 466 -30.56 -18.45 -11.41
C TYR A 466 -31.71 -19.21 -12.09
N ASN A 467 -31.40 -20.39 -12.64
CA ASN A 467 -32.44 -21.36 -13.00
C ASN A 467 -32.95 -22.08 -11.73
N GLN A 468 -33.90 -23.02 -11.91
CA GLN A 468 -34.45 -23.80 -10.80
C GLN A 468 -33.37 -24.61 -10.05
N ASP A 469 -32.33 -25.08 -10.76
CA ASP A 469 -31.22 -25.86 -10.21
C ASP A 469 -30.10 -25.00 -9.58
N GLN A 470 -30.35 -23.70 -9.35
CA GLN A 470 -29.36 -22.76 -8.79
C GLN A 470 -28.10 -22.54 -9.66
N HIS A 471 -28.19 -22.80 -10.97
CA HIS A 471 -27.16 -22.39 -11.93
C HIS A 471 -27.39 -20.95 -12.39
N VAL A 472 -26.34 -20.14 -12.34
CA VAL A 472 -26.38 -18.75 -12.83
C VAL A 472 -26.68 -18.74 -14.33
N GLN A 473 -27.73 -18.02 -14.72
CA GLN A 473 -28.13 -17.80 -16.11
C GLN A 473 -27.65 -16.44 -16.62
N MET A 474 -27.67 -15.43 -15.75
CA MET A 474 -27.28 -14.05 -16.10
C MET A 474 -26.84 -13.31 -14.84
N VAL A 475 -25.88 -12.39 -14.98
CA VAL A 475 -25.54 -11.42 -13.93
C VAL A 475 -25.97 -10.04 -14.39
N VAL A 476 -26.97 -9.47 -13.71
CA VAL A 476 -27.41 -8.09 -13.91
C VAL A 476 -26.44 -7.16 -13.17
N LYS A 477 -25.88 -6.19 -13.89
CA LYS A 477 -24.98 -5.18 -13.33
C LYS A 477 -25.79 -3.92 -13.00
N GLU A 478 -26.12 -3.74 -11.72
CA GLU A 478 -26.99 -2.67 -11.22
C GLU A 478 -26.16 -1.44 -10.80
N THR A 479 -26.67 -0.27 -11.18
CA THR A 479 -26.10 1.06 -10.95
C THR A 479 -27.21 2.00 -10.47
N ILE A 480 -26.82 3.09 -9.84
CA ILE A 480 -27.73 4.13 -9.36
C ILE A 480 -27.73 5.28 -10.36
N PRO A 481 -28.87 5.73 -10.90
CA PRO A 481 -28.93 6.87 -11.82
C PRO A 481 -28.40 8.16 -11.18
N VAL A 482 -27.85 9.06 -12.00
CA VAL A 482 -27.31 10.36 -11.58
C VAL A 482 -28.31 11.23 -10.79
N ASN A 483 -29.62 11.02 -10.98
CA ASN A 483 -30.67 11.69 -10.20
C ASN A 483 -30.48 11.54 -8.69
N ALA A 484 -30.01 10.38 -8.23
CA ALA A 484 -29.74 10.15 -6.82
C ALA A 484 -28.64 11.05 -6.25
N ILE A 485 -27.68 11.49 -7.07
CA ILE A 485 -26.68 12.49 -6.68
C ILE A 485 -27.32 13.88 -6.71
N ARG A 486 -28.05 14.20 -7.79
CA ARG A 486 -28.68 15.52 -7.96
C ARG A 486 -29.69 15.85 -6.86
N GLU A 487 -30.42 14.87 -6.34
CA GLU A 487 -31.35 15.02 -5.21
C GLU A 487 -30.66 15.42 -3.89
N LEU A 488 -29.37 15.08 -3.73
CA LEU A 488 -28.56 15.47 -2.58
C LEU A 488 -27.99 16.90 -2.72
N LEU A 489 -28.12 17.53 -3.89
CA LEU A 489 -27.57 18.86 -4.15
C LEU A 489 -28.64 19.94 -3.99
N ILE A 490 -28.34 20.97 -3.21
CA ILE A 490 -29.15 22.19 -3.13
C ILE A 490 -28.92 22.99 -4.41
N LYS A 491 -30.01 23.34 -5.10
CA LYS A 491 -29.99 24.16 -6.31
C LYS A 491 -29.59 25.61 -6.05
#